data_AF-A0A9D8Z8R6-F1
#
_entry.id   AF-A0A9D8Z8R6-F1
#
_cell.length_a   1.000
_cell.length_b   1.000
_cell.length_c   1.000
_cell.angle_alpha   90.00
_cell.angle_beta   90.00
_cell.angle_gamma   90.00
#
_symmetry.space_group_name_H-M   'P 1'
#
loop_
_entity.id
_entity.type
_entity.pdbx_description
1 polymer ?
#
loop_
_entity_poly.entity_id
_entity_poly.type
_entity_poly.pdbx_seq_one_letter_code
_entity_poly.pdbx_strand_id
1 'polypeptide(L)'
;MERQGEPGMFPMSAVWRPGRLALWLAAALALAASWSVSPLARMWDAADSAIFRLLNGTIPQSSGAAALWAIGCEPRFAAFLALTLLAIFLVRLGHEKGQGFRHDMALGLSVLAVSVVLFVLHIALPDIHRPSPSASLPGHNAISTFLPWSDAGLNPLSPYPAGHAVLTGSLTVLLWMGFGPRLGLAALAFTVLLALPRIATGTEWTTDTIAGGGVAALATLALATGTPAVFRLYRLARLPVDGILARWEGLTERLSVEGRENYHPAKQTLRGMCIGAADLVPGVSGGTMALILGVYKRLISAIAHFDRELLGNLRRFEFAAAARHIDLLFVLPIGVGALLSLIIFSRVVPLSLLVTGFPEMTFGFFFGLIAASIVGLLGHVETGGARGAGWIAFGTCLGLLAAILVPVDTPDAAWFVFLCGMAAIAAMLVPGISGSFVLLVLGKYTDAIDALGRLDMSFLLPLAGGVVTGALIFSRAISWVLERYYRRTMLTVIGVLCGSLLAVWPFKDRQYEMIHGKAKLVSADPFIPLNIDGTVVMGIVAILAGIALYRFLDRLAQQPNES
;
A
#
# COMPACT_ATOMS: atom_id res chain seq x y z
N MET A 1 43.67 12.51 -2.47
CA MET A 1 43.22 11.41 -1.60
C MET A 1 41.90 11.82 -0.96
N GLU A 2 40.77 11.52 -1.60
CA GLU A 2 39.43 11.71 -1.01
C GLU A 2 39.11 10.46 -0.19
N ARG A 3 39.04 10.60 1.14
CA ARG A 3 38.60 9.52 2.04
C ARG A 3 37.10 9.31 1.85
N GLN A 4 36.71 8.19 1.25
CA GLN A 4 35.37 7.62 1.37
C GLN A 4 35.20 7.13 2.81
N GLY A 5 34.33 7.74 3.61
CA GLY A 5 34.06 7.25 4.96
C GLY A 5 33.43 8.21 5.98
N GLU A 6 33.14 9.47 5.64
CA GLU A 6 32.41 10.35 6.59
C GLU A 6 30.88 10.34 6.33
N PRO A 7 30.05 10.16 7.37
CA PRO A 7 28.60 10.29 7.26
C PRO A 7 28.23 11.72 6.84
N GLY A 8 27.47 11.86 5.75
CA GLY A 8 27.05 13.15 5.17
C GLY A 8 27.82 13.62 3.93
N MET A 9 28.80 12.85 3.46
CA MET A 9 29.50 13.13 2.20
C MET A 9 28.63 12.71 1.00
N PHE A 10 28.53 13.59 0.00
CA PHE A 10 27.80 13.29 -1.23
C PHE A 10 28.45 12.09 -1.96
N PRO A 11 27.70 11.01 -2.26
CA PRO A 11 28.30 9.73 -2.65
C PRO A 11 28.67 9.62 -4.14
N MET A 12 28.28 10.59 -4.95
CA MET A 12 28.48 10.65 -6.40
C MET A 12 29.55 11.70 -6.77
N SER A 13 29.92 11.81 -8.05
CA SER A 13 30.99 12.72 -8.45
C SER A 13 30.58 14.18 -8.25
N ALA A 14 31.39 14.93 -7.50
CA ALA A 14 31.25 16.38 -7.33
C ALA A 14 32.09 17.18 -8.35
N VAL A 15 32.98 16.50 -9.08
CA VAL A 15 33.92 17.07 -10.07
C VAL A 15 33.83 16.28 -11.38
N TRP A 16 34.32 16.85 -12.47
CA TRP A 16 34.44 16.12 -13.74
C TRP A 16 35.46 14.98 -13.64
N ARG A 17 35.06 13.79 -14.11
CA ARG A 17 35.92 12.60 -14.21
C ARG A 17 35.78 11.99 -15.61
N PRO A 18 36.44 12.56 -16.62
CA PRO A 18 36.21 12.22 -18.03
C PRO A 18 36.50 10.74 -18.34
N GLY A 19 37.46 10.11 -17.65
CA GLY A 19 37.75 8.68 -17.84
C GLY A 19 36.56 7.77 -17.45
N ARG A 20 35.86 8.08 -16.35
CA ARG A 20 34.68 7.32 -15.93
C ARG A 20 33.48 7.60 -16.83
N LEU A 21 33.31 8.87 -17.24
CA LEU A 21 32.29 9.27 -18.21
C LEU A 21 32.46 8.48 -19.52
N ALA A 22 33.67 8.49 -20.08
CA ALA A 22 33.99 7.79 -21.32
C ALA A 22 33.81 6.27 -21.19
N LEU A 23 34.25 5.67 -20.08
CA LEU A 23 34.08 4.24 -19.82
C LEU A 23 32.60 3.82 -19.87
N TRP A 24 31.75 4.50 -19.11
CA TRP A 24 30.34 4.12 -18.99
C TRP A 24 29.52 4.47 -20.23
N LEU A 25 29.84 5.56 -20.93
CA LEU A 25 29.24 5.85 -22.23
C LEU A 25 29.66 4.83 -23.29
N ALA A 26 30.94 4.42 -23.31
CA ALA A 26 31.39 3.36 -24.20
C ALA A 26 30.70 2.03 -23.89
N ALA A 27 30.51 1.69 -22.61
CA ALA A 27 29.75 0.52 -22.21
C ALA A 27 28.27 0.60 -22.62
N ALA A 28 27.63 1.77 -22.45
CA ALA A 28 26.24 2.00 -22.88
C ALA A 28 26.10 1.86 -24.40
N LEU A 29 27.03 2.43 -25.17
CA LEU A 29 27.08 2.31 -26.62
C LEU A 29 27.35 0.87 -27.06
N ALA A 30 28.24 0.15 -26.38
CA ALA A 30 28.52 -1.26 -26.67
C ALA A 30 27.28 -2.14 -26.41
N LEU A 31 26.54 -1.89 -25.32
CA LEU A 31 25.29 -2.58 -25.04
C LEU A 31 24.21 -2.26 -26.07
N ALA A 32 24.04 -0.98 -26.44
CA ALA A 32 23.11 -0.58 -27.49
C ALA A 32 23.47 -1.19 -28.85
N ALA A 33 24.76 -1.21 -29.21
CA ALA A 33 25.27 -1.83 -30.44
C ALA A 33 25.14 -3.35 -30.43
N SER A 34 25.15 -4.01 -29.26
CA SER A 34 24.97 -5.46 -29.16
C SER A 34 23.62 -5.93 -29.72
N TRP A 35 22.61 -5.05 -29.72
CA TRP A 35 21.31 -5.34 -30.29
C TRP A 35 21.26 -5.17 -31.81
N SER A 36 22.03 -4.24 -32.38
CA SER A 36 22.03 -3.96 -33.82
C SER A 36 23.09 -4.73 -34.61
N VAL A 37 24.14 -5.22 -33.96
CA VAL A 37 25.30 -5.84 -34.61
C VAL A 37 25.24 -7.37 -34.52
N SER A 38 25.24 -8.04 -35.66
CA SER A 38 25.41 -9.50 -35.74
C SER A 38 26.86 -9.89 -35.38
N PRO A 39 27.10 -10.94 -34.56
CA PRO A 39 26.21 -12.04 -34.18
C PRO A 39 25.38 -11.82 -32.90
N LEU A 40 25.66 -10.78 -32.10
CA LEU A 40 25.02 -10.56 -30.80
C LEU A 40 23.50 -10.31 -30.94
N ALA A 41 23.08 -9.62 -32.00
CA ALA A 41 21.66 -9.43 -32.33
C ALA A 41 20.89 -10.77 -32.38
N ARG A 42 21.48 -11.81 -32.98
CA ARG A 42 20.85 -13.15 -33.06
C ARG A 42 20.76 -13.85 -31.71
N MET A 43 21.71 -13.57 -30.81
CA MET A 43 21.64 -14.09 -29.44
C MET A 43 20.49 -13.43 -28.66
N TRP A 44 20.29 -12.13 -28.86
CA TRP A 44 19.14 -11.41 -28.31
C TRP A 44 17.83 -11.96 -28.86
N ASP A 45 17.69 -12.17 -30.17
CA ASP A 45 16.46 -12.74 -30.77
C ASP A 45 16.13 -14.13 -30.21
N ALA A 46 17.15 -14.97 -30.02
CA ALA A 46 17.01 -16.31 -29.44
C ALA A 46 16.58 -16.24 -27.96
N ALA A 47 17.20 -15.35 -27.18
CA ALA A 47 16.84 -15.13 -25.78
C ALA A 47 15.43 -14.56 -25.62
N ASP A 48 15.09 -13.54 -26.42
CA ASP A 48 13.77 -12.90 -26.48
C ASP A 48 12.67 -13.95 -26.72
N SER A 49 12.85 -14.78 -27.74
CA SER A 49 11.89 -15.83 -28.09
C SER A 49 11.78 -16.93 -27.01
N ALA A 50 12.91 -17.36 -26.44
CA ALA A 50 12.93 -18.40 -25.42
C ALA A 50 12.28 -17.96 -24.10
N ILE A 51 12.63 -16.76 -23.63
CA ILE A 51 12.11 -16.19 -22.38
C ILE A 51 10.62 -15.88 -22.54
N PHE A 52 10.21 -15.30 -23.67
CA PHE A 52 8.79 -15.06 -23.94
C PHE A 52 7.98 -16.36 -23.88
N ARG A 53 8.39 -17.41 -24.61
CA ARG A 53 7.66 -18.69 -24.62
C ARG A 53 7.62 -19.35 -23.24
N LEU A 54 8.70 -19.26 -22.47
CA LEU A 54 8.77 -19.78 -21.11
C LEU A 54 7.74 -19.11 -20.19
N LEU A 55 7.70 -17.78 -20.18
CA LEU A 55 6.81 -17.00 -19.32
C LEU A 55 5.35 -17.09 -19.80
N ASN A 56 5.11 -16.92 -21.11
CA ASN A 56 3.78 -17.01 -21.71
C ASN A 56 3.15 -18.41 -21.56
N GLY A 57 3.97 -19.47 -21.51
CA GLY A 57 3.54 -20.83 -21.23
C GLY A 57 2.94 -21.06 -19.84
N THR A 58 3.08 -20.09 -18.92
CA THR A 58 2.45 -20.16 -17.58
C THR A 58 0.99 -19.69 -17.57
N ILE A 59 0.54 -18.96 -18.60
CA ILE A 59 -0.81 -18.38 -18.67
C ILE A 59 -1.92 -19.44 -18.67
N PRO A 60 -1.84 -20.52 -19.48
CA PRO A 60 -2.93 -21.52 -19.53
C PRO A 60 -3.00 -22.43 -18.30
N GLN A 61 -2.01 -22.39 -17.41
CA GLN A 61 -1.89 -23.35 -16.32
C GLN A 61 -2.95 -23.14 -15.23
N SER A 62 -3.46 -21.92 -15.07
CA SER A 62 -4.61 -21.60 -14.21
C SER A 62 -5.16 -20.21 -14.51
N SER A 63 -6.45 -19.99 -14.23
CA SER A 63 -7.06 -18.65 -14.25
C SER A 63 -6.34 -17.67 -13.32
N GLY A 64 -5.77 -18.16 -12.21
CA GLY A 64 -4.96 -17.36 -11.28
C GLY A 64 -3.61 -16.90 -11.84
N ALA A 65 -2.93 -17.75 -12.62
CA ALA A 65 -1.65 -17.36 -13.25
C ALA A 65 -1.87 -16.29 -14.34
N ALA A 66 -2.88 -16.45 -15.18
CA ALA A 66 -3.28 -15.42 -16.15
C ALA A 66 -3.61 -14.09 -15.45
N ALA A 67 -4.31 -14.16 -14.31
CA ALA A 67 -4.69 -12.99 -13.53
C ALA A 67 -3.48 -12.26 -12.94
N LEU A 68 -2.51 -13.00 -12.39
CA LEU A 68 -1.30 -12.42 -11.84
C LEU A 68 -0.53 -11.61 -12.90
N TRP A 69 -0.39 -12.16 -14.11
CA TRP A 69 0.26 -11.44 -15.21
C TRP A 69 -0.56 -10.24 -15.70
N ALA A 70 -1.88 -10.38 -15.82
CA ALA A 70 -2.77 -9.29 -16.19
C ALA A 70 -2.68 -8.12 -15.21
N ILE A 71 -2.74 -8.40 -13.90
CA ILE A 71 -2.61 -7.39 -12.83
C ILE A 71 -1.22 -6.72 -12.90
N GLY A 72 -0.17 -7.48 -13.18
CA GLY A 72 1.18 -6.94 -13.29
C GLY A 72 1.38 -5.94 -14.43
N CYS A 73 0.56 -6.01 -15.47
CA CYS A 73 0.55 -5.07 -16.59
C CYS A 73 -0.25 -3.78 -16.29
N GLU A 74 -1.12 -3.78 -15.29
CA GLU A 74 -1.92 -2.61 -14.94
C GLU A 74 -1.03 -1.44 -14.47
N PRO A 75 -1.30 -0.19 -14.90
CA PRO A 75 -0.58 1.00 -14.40
C PRO A 75 -0.64 1.14 -12.88
N ARG A 76 -1.74 0.66 -12.29
CA ARG A 76 -1.99 0.63 -10.85
C ARG A 76 -0.98 -0.24 -10.10
N PHE A 77 -0.58 -1.38 -10.66
CA PHE A 77 0.44 -2.23 -10.06
C PHE A 77 1.81 -1.54 -10.02
N ALA A 78 2.15 -0.77 -11.06
CA ALA A 78 3.39 0.00 -11.06
C ALA A 78 3.42 1.07 -9.97
N ALA A 79 2.31 1.77 -9.77
CA ALA A 79 2.17 2.72 -8.67
C ALA A 79 2.26 2.02 -7.30
N PHE A 80 1.68 0.83 -7.12
CA PHE A 80 1.78 0.05 -5.85
C PHE A 80 3.24 -0.27 -5.51
N LEU A 81 3.97 -0.78 -6.50
CA LEU A 81 5.37 -1.11 -6.34
C LEU A 81 6.22 0.16 -6.06
N ALA A 82 5.88 1.31 -6.66
CA ALA A 82 6.61 2.57 -6.47
C ALA A 82 6.41 3.11 -5.05
N LEU A 83 5.21 2.93 -4.51
CA LEU A 83 4.88 3.27 -3.12
C LEU A 83 5.59 2.35 -2.13
N THR A 84 5.78 1.08 -2.48
CA THR A 84 6.59 0.15 -1.67
C THR A 84 8.04 0.66 -1.58
N LEU A 85 8.61 1.11 -2.70
CA LEU A 85 9.94 1.70 -2.73
C LEU A 85 10.00 3.02 -1.92
N LEU A 86 8.97 3.86 -2.02
CA LEU A 86 8.82 5.06 -1.19
C LEU A 86 8.74 4.72 0.31
N ALA A 87 8.01 3.69 0.70
CA ALA A 87 7.92 3.25 2.09
C ALA A 87 9.28 2.79 2.62
N ILE A 88 10.05 2.02 1.83
CA ILE A 88 11.43 1.62 2.18
C ILE A 88 12.32 2.87 2.36
N PHE A 89 12.17 3.87 1.48
CA PHE A 89 12.88 5.14 1.61
C PHE A 89 12.47 5.94 2.86
N LEU A 90 11.19 5.97 3.21
CA LEU A 90 10.70 6.60 4.44
C LEU A 90 11.21 5.91 5.71
N VAL A 91 11.34 4.57 5.70
CA VAL A 91 11.99 3.82 6.80
C VAL A 91 13.43 4.30 6.98
N ARG A 92 14.18 4.42 5.88
CA ARG A 92 15.56 4.93 5.90
C ARG A 92 15.62 6.34 6.48
N LEU A 93 14.78 7.25 5.98
CA LEU A 93 14.67 8.61 6.50
C LEU A 93 14.33 8.62 8.00
N GLY A 94 13.44 7.74 8.45
CA GLY A 94 13.04 7.60 9.85
C GLY A 94 14.15 7.24 10.83
N HIS A 95 15.28 6.73 10.35
CA HIS A 95 16.45 6.39 11.18
C HIS A 95 17.45 7.55 11.29
N GLU A 96 17.40 8.53 10.40
CA GLU A 96 18.34 9.65 10.38
C GLU A 96 17.89 10.82 11.28
N LYS A 97 18.84 11.61 11.79
CA LYS A 97 18.55 12.79 12.64
C LYS A 97 19.37 14.00 12.19
N GLY A 98 18.83 15.20 12.42
CA GLY A 98 19.53 16.46 12.18
C GLY A 98 20.10 16.55 10.76
N GLN A 99 21.43 16.70 10.63
CA GLN A 99 22.09 16.84 9.34
C GLN A 99 21.95 15.60 8.43
N GLY A 100 21.91 14.38 9.00
CA GLY A 100 21.72 13.15 8.23
C GLY A 100 20.36 13.11 7.54
N PHE A 101 19.31 13.55 8.25
CA PHE A 101 17.95 13.64 7.67
C PHE A 101 17.89 14.68 6.54
N ARG A 102 18.52 15.84 6.73
CA ARG A 102 18.63 16.88 5.69
C ARG A 102 19.36 16.35 4.45
N HIS A 103 20.46 15.64 4.67
CA HIS A 103 21.25 15.03 3.62
C HIS A 103 20.45 14.00 2.82
N ASP A 104 19.88 13.00 3.49
CA ASP A 104 19.14 11.90 2.86
C ASP A 104 17.88 12.42 2.13
N MET A 105 17.20 13.44 2.67
CA MET A 105 16.05 14.05 2.01
C MET A 105 16.45 14.82 0.74
N ALA A 106 17.48 15.66 0.80
CA ALA A 106 17.99 16.38 -0.37
C ALA A 106 18.54 15.42 -1.43
N LEU A 107 19.22 14.36 -1.02
CA LEU A 107 19.72 13.31 -1.90
C LEU A 107 18.56 12.55 -2.56
N GLY A 108 17.52 12.17 -1.80
CA GLY A 108 16.35 11.47 -2.32
C GLY A 108 15.59 12.30 -3.36
N LEU A 109 15.38 13.59 -3.09
CA LEU A 109 14.78 14.52 -4.06
C LEU A 109 15.62 14.63 -5.34
N SER A 110 16.95 14.61 -5.20
CA SER A 110 17.87 14.66 -6.35
C SER A 110 17.82 13.39 -7.17
N VAL A 111 17.78 12.23 -6.52
CA VAL A 111 17.61 10.92 -7.17
C VAL A 111 16.30 10.89 -7.98
N LEU A 112 15.20 11.34 -7.37
CA LEU A 112 13.90 11.40 -8.04
C LEU A 112 13.94 12.38 -9.23
N ALA A 113 14.48 13.59 -9.03
CA ALA A 113 14.56 14.60 -10.07
C ALA A 113 15.39 14.14 -11.28
N VAL A 114 16.56 13.54 -11.05
CA VAL A 114 17.40 12.99 -12.14
C VAL A 114 16.66 11.87 -12.86
N SER A 115 16.02 10.96 -12.13
CA SER A 115 15.27 9.85 -12.74
C SER A 115 14.11 10.36 -13.62
N VAL A 116 13.38 11.38 -13.15
CA VAL A 116 12.30 12.03 -13.92
C VAL A 116 12.85 12.76 -15.15
N VAL A 117 13.95 13.50 -15.03
CA VAL A 117 14.56 14.19 -16.18
C VAL A 117 15.02 13.19 -17.24
N LEU A 118 15.64 12.07 -16.85
CA LEU A 118 16.04 11.01 -17.77
C LEU A 118 14.84 10.35 -18.44
N PHE A 119 13.75 10.14 -17.69
CA PHE A 119 12.51 9.60 -18.24
C PHE A 119 11.82 10.58 -19.22
N VAL A 120 11.76 11.87 -18.89
CA VAL A 120 11.24 12.91 -19.80
C VAL A 120 12.09 13.02 -21.05
N LEU A 121 13.42 12.93 -20.92
CA LEU A 121 14.32 12.91 -22.07
C LEU A 121 14.05 11.70 -22.96
N HIS A 122 13.81 10.53 -22.38
CA HIS A 122 13.42 9.34 -23.14
C HIS A 122 12.10 9.55 -23.90
N ILE A 123 11.07 10.11 -23.26
CA ILE A 123 9.79 10.45 -23.94
C ILE A 123 9.99 11.47 -25.07
N ALA A 124 10.96 12.37 -24.93
CA ALA A 124 11.25 13.38 -25.94
C ALA A 124 12.04 12.84 -27.15
N LEU A 125 12.67 11.67 -27.03
CA LEU A 125 13.38 11.03 -28.13
C LEU A 125 12.38 10.23 -29.00
N PRO A 126 12.60 10.12 -30.32
CA PRO A 126 11.75 9.31 -31.18
C PRO A 126 11.76 7.84 -30.75
N ASP A 127 10.59 7.29 -30.47
CA ASP A 127 10.45 5.88 -30.09
C ASP A 127 10.73 4.95 -31.28
N ILE A 128 11.58 3.95 -31.05
CA ILE A 128 11.73 2.84 -31.98
C ILE A 128 10.67 1.81 -31.65
N HIS A 129 9.64 1.72 -32.49
CA HIS A 129 8.59 0.71 -32.35
C HIS A 129 8.92 -0.51 -33.22
N ARG A 130 8.80 -1.70 -32.63
CA ARG A 130 8.91 -2.97 -33.35
C ARG A 130 7.68 -3.85 -33.07
N PRO A 131 7.36 -4.83 -33.94
CA PRO A 131 6.32 -5.79 -33.66
C PRO A 131 6.51 -6.43 -32.27
N SER A 132 5.45 -6.45 -31.46
CA SER A 132 5.47 -7.04 -30.11
C SER A 132 5.64 -8.57 -30.17
N PRO A 133 6.04 -9.23 -29.08
CA PRO A 133 6.10 -10.70 -29.03
C PRO A 133 4.78 -11.36 -29.43
N SER A 134 3.64 -10.84 -28.95
CA SER A 134 2.31 -11.36 -29.30
C SER A 134 1.97 -11.18 -30.78
N ALA A 135 2.44 -10.10 -31.41
CA ALA A 135 2.25 -9.86 -32.85
C ALA A 135 3.22 -10.68 -33.73
N SER A 136 4.39 -11.04 -33.21
CA SER A 136 5.48 -11.64 -34.01
C SER A 136 5.51 -13.16 -33.94
N LEU A 137 5.09 -13.76 -32.82
CA LEU A 137 5.23 -15.19 -32.58
C LEU A 137 3.87 -15.91 -32.63
N PRO A 138 3.68 -16.86 -33.57
CA PRO A 138 2.45 -17.64 -33.65
C PRO A 138 2.35 -18.62 -32.48
N GLY A 139 1.13 -18.92 -32.04
CA GLY A 139 0.84 -19.91 -30.99
C GLY A 139 1.10 -19.43 -29.57
N HIS A 140 1.10 -18.12 -29.32
CA HIS A 140 1.14 -17.58 -27.96
C HIS A 140 -0.24 -17.66 -27.29
N ASN A 141 -0.24 -17.71 -25.96
CA ASN A 141 -1.44 -17.68 -25.15
C ASN A 141 -1.86 -16.23 -24.90
N ALA A 142 -2.91 -15.78 -25.57
CA ALA A 142 -3.47 -14.45 -25.40
C ALA A 142 -4.23 -14.37 -24.06
N ILE A 143 -3.86 -13.41 -23.20
CA ILE A 143 -4.50 -13.24 -21.90
C ILE A 143 -5.98 -12.91 -22.03
N SER A 144 -6.35 -12.13 -23.05
CA SER A 144 -7.74 -11.78 -23.35
C SER A 144 -8.65 -12.99 -23.59
N THR A 145 -8.09 -14.14 -23.98
CA THR A 145 -8.86 -15.40 -24.10
C THR A 145 -9.27 -15.97 -22.75
N PHE A 146 -8.48 -15.74 -21.71
CA PHE A 146 -8.74 -16.22 -20.34
C PHE A 146 -9.40 -15.15 -19.46
N LEU A 147 -9.10 -13.87 -19.72
CA LEU A 147 -9.52 -12.71 -18.93
C LEU A 147 -10.00 -11.60 -19.88
N PRO A 148 -11.29 -11.59 -20.25
CA PRO A 148 -11.83 -10.64 -21.23
C PRO A 148 -11.73 -9.16 -20.82
N TRP A 149 -11.49 -8.88 -19.54
CA TRP A 149 -11.33 -7.52 -19.01
C TRP A 149 -9.91 -6.96 -19.16
N SER A 150 -8.93 -7.79 -19.55
CA SER A 150 -7.53 -7.36 -19.61
C SER A 150 -7.11 -7.06 -21.05
N ASP A 151 -6.56 -5.86 -21.25
CA ASP A 151 -5.97 -5.44 -22.52
C ASP A 151 -4.49 -5.87 -22.66
N ALA A 152 -3.97 -6.65 -21.71
CA ALA A 152 -2.57 -7.05 -21.69
C ALA A 152 -2.23 -7.93 -22.91
N GLY A 153 -1.16 -7.57 -23.62
CA GLY A 153 -0.69 -8.27 -24.81
C GLY A 153 -1.40 -7.90 -26.12
N LEU A 154 -2.38 -6.99 -26.09
CA LEU A 154 -3.11 -6.56 -27.29
C LEU A 154 -2.37 -5.51 -28.13
N ASN A 155 -1.37 -4.83 -27.56
CA ASN A 155 -0.60 -3.83 -28.30
C ASN A 155 0.27 -4.51 -29.37
N PRO A 156 0.08 -4.22 -30.66
CA PRO A 156 0.87 -4.84 -31.73
C PRO A 156 2.31 -4.33 -31.80
N LEU A 157 2.61 -3.22 -31.12
CA LEU A 157 3.92 -2.59 -31.13
C LEU A 157 4.54 -2.58 -29.73
N SER A 158 5.79 -2.99 -29.66
CA SER A 158 6.63 -2.85 -28.47
C SER A 158 7.58 -1.65 -28.61
N PRO A 159 7.70 -0.80 -27.57
CA PRO A 159 8.68 0.29 -27.56
C PRO A 159 10.08 -0.23 -27.22
N TYR A 160 11.09 0.25 -27.95
CA TYR A 160 12.50 0.09 -27.60
C TYR A 160 13.19 1.44 -27.40
N PRO A 161 13.76 1.73 -26.22
CA PRO A 161 13.71 0.93 -24.99
C PRO A 161 12.33 1.00 -24.31
N ALA A 162 12.04 0.07 -23.39
CA ALA A 162 10.82 0.15 -22.59
C ALA A 162 10.90 1.31 -21.58
N GLY A 163 9.92 2.21 -21.59
CA GLY A 163 9.98 3.43 -20.78
C GLY A 163 10.04 3.22 -19.27
N HIS A 164 9.38 2.17 -18.76
CA HIS A 164 9.51 1.79 -17.35
C HIS A 164 10.95 1.35 -17.04
N ALA A 165 11.57 0.54 -17.91
CA ALA A 165 12.92 0.04 -17.71
C ALA A 165 13.98 1.17 -17.72
N VAL A 166 13.76 2.23 -18.52
CA VAL A 166 14.61 3.43 -18.49
C VAL A 166 14.54 4.14 -17.14
N LEU A 167 13.32 4.39 -16.65
CA LEU A 167 13.10 5.05 -15.36
C LEU A 167 13.66 4.22 -14.21
N THR A 168 13.32 2.93 -14.16
CA THR A 168 13.67 2.06 -13.04
C THR A 168 15.15 1.63 -13.06
N GLY A 169 15.75 1.50 -14.24
CA GLY A 169 17.19 1.28 -14.40
C GLY A 169 18.01 2.47 -13.88
N SER A 170 17.59 3.69 -14.22
CA SER A 170 18.18 4.93 -13.71
C SER A 170 18.02 5.03 -12.18
N LEU A 171 16.82 4.75 -11.68
CA LEU A 171 16.50 4.77 -10.25
C LEU A 171 17.32 3.74 -9.47
N THR A 172 17.52 2.55 -10.03
CA THR A 172 18.33 1.48 -9.43
C THR A 172 19.76 1.93 -9.20
N VAL A 173 20.40 2.52 -10.21
CA VAL A 173 21.77 3.04 -10.10
C VAL A 173 21.87 4.15 -9.06
N LEU A 174 20.97 5.13 -9.12
CA LEU A 174 21.00 6.29 -8.25
C LEU A 174 20.72 5.93 -6.78
N LEU A 175 19.80 5.00 -6.52
CA LEU A 175 19.54 4.50 -5.17
C LEU A 175 20.68 3.62 -4.65
N TRP A 176 21.29 2.80 -5.51
CA TRP A 176 22.45 1.98 -5.14
C TRP A 176 23.63 2.86 -4.73
N MET A 177 23.94 3.89 -5.53
CA MET A 177 25.01 4.81 -5.24
C MET A 177 24.67 5.76 -4.09
N GLY A 178 23.43 6.22 -4.00
CA GLY A 178 22.97 7.20 -3.02
C GLY A 178 22.84 6.64 -1.61
N PHE A 179 22.24 5.45 -1.49
CA PHE A 179 21.80 4.89 -0.21
C PHE A 179 22.29 3.46 0.04
N GLY A 180 23.13 2.92 -0.84
CA GLY A 180 23.75 1.62 -0.70
C GLY A 180 22.98 0.45 -1.33
N PRO A 181 23.54 -0.76 -1.21
CA PRO A 181 23.10 -1.92 -2.00
C PRO A 181 21.71 -2.42 -1.63
N ARG A 182 21.23 -2.19 -0.40
CA ARG A 182 19.88 -2.63 0.02
C ARG A 182 18.78 -1.91 -0.78
N LEU A 183 18.88 -0.59 -0.89
CA LEU A 183 17.93 0.23 -1.67
C LEU A 183 18.13 0.04 -3.17
N GLY A 184 19.38 -0.14 -3.62
CA GLY A 184 19.67 -0.54 -5.00
C GLY A 184 19.03 -1.87 -5.39
N LEU A 185 19.16 -2.91 -4.56
CA LEU A 185 18.54 -4.23 -4.80
C LEU A 185 17.01 -4.16 -4.75
N ALA A 186 16.42 -3.33 -3.86
CA ALA A 186 14.99 -3.12 -3.83
C ALA A 186 14.47 -2.47 -5.13
N ALA A 187 15.20 -1.50 -5.68
CA ALA A 187 14.88 -0.86 -6.96
C ALA A 187 15.11 -1.79 -8.17
N LEU A 188 16.10 -2.68 -8.08
CA LEU A 188 16.29 -3.73 -9.09
C LEU A 188 15.12 -4.73 -9.06
N ALA A 189 14.71 -5.19 -7.88
CA ALA A 189 13.54 -6.04 -7.72
C ALA A 189 12.28 -5.36 -8.24
N PHE A 190 12.11 -4.06 -7.97
CA PHE A 190 11.05 -3.22 -8.54
C PHE A 190 11.03 -3.26 -10.08
N THR A 191 12.20 -3.13 -10.72
CA THR A 191 12.35 -3.25 -12.18
C THR A 191 11.92 -4.63 -12.69
N VAL A 192 12.39 -5.70 -12.04
CA VAL A 192 12.07 -7.08 -12.44
C VAL A 192 10.57 -7.36 -12.32
N LEU A 193 9.94 -6.93 -11.22
CA LEU A 193 8.51 -7.12 -10.98
C LEU A 193 7.64 -6.36 -11.98
N LEU A 194 8.11 -5.23 -12.51
CA LEU A 194 7.43 -4.50 -13.60
C LEU A 194 7.62 -5.16 -14.96
N ALA A 195 8.81 -5.68 -15.24
CA ALA A 195 9.15 -6.23 -16.54
C ALA A 195 8.53 -7.61 -16.78
N LEU A 196 8.56 -8.51 -15.79
CA LEU A 196 8.14 -9.90 -15.97
C LEU A 196 6.70 -10.04 -16.52
N PRO A 197 5.68 -9.33 -16.00
CA PRO A 197 4.35 -9.38 -16.57
C PRO A 197 4.31 -8.93 -18.03
N ARG A 198 4.98 -7.82 -18.37
CA ARG A 198 4.99 -7.25 -19.73
C ARG A 198 5.65 -8.18 -20.75
N ILE A 199 6.65 -8.93 -20.31
CA ILE A 199 7.27 -9.97 -21.13
C ILE A 199 6.33 -11.17 -21.24
N ALA A 200 5.75 -11.66 -20.13
CA ALA A 200 4.86 -12.83 -20.12
C ALA A 200 3.61 -12.65 -20.99
N THR A 201 3.01 -11.46 -20.96
CA THR A 201 1.80 -11.10 -21.72
C THR A 201 2.09 -10.81 -23.19
N GLY A 202 3.36 -10.61 -23.55
CA GLY A 202 3.79 -10.32 -24.91
C GLY A 202 3.62 -8.87 -25.33
N THR A 203 3.50 -7.93 -24.37
CA THR A 203 3.53 -6.50 -24.67
C THR A 203 4.94 -6.02 -25.03
N GLU A 204 5.97 -6.62 -24.43
CA GLU A 204 7.36 -6.19 -24.56
C GLU A 204 8.31 -7.37 -24.72
N TRP A 205 9.39 -7.18 -25.46
CA TRP A 205 10.49 -8.14 -25.52
C TRP A 205 11.39 -8.01 -24.29
N THR A 206 12.15 -9.07 -24.01
CA THR A 206 13.13 -9.05 -22.92
C THR A 206 14.21 -8.01 -23.19
N THR A 207 14.65 -7.88 -24.43
CA THR A 207 15.65 -6.89 -24.85
C THR A 207 15.18 -5.45 -24.65
N ASP A 208 13.87 -5.18 -24.79
CA ASP A 208 13.29 -3.84 -24.56
C ASP A 208 13.50 -3.39 -23.11
N THR A 209 13.45 -4.34 -22.17
CA THR A 209 13.73 -4.10 -20.76
C THR A 209 15.21 -4.19 -20.42
N ILE A 210 15.88 -5.30 -20.74
CA ILE A 210 17.25 -5.58 -20.26
C ILE A 210 18.27 -4.70 -20.98
N ALA A 211 18.27 -4.69 -22.32
CA ALA A 211 19.20 -3.85 -23.06
C ALA A 211 18.82 -2.38 -22.92
N GLY A 212 17.52 -2.06 -23.07
CA GLY A 212 17.02 -0.69 -22.92
C GLY A 212 17.26 -0.07 -21.55
N GLY A 213 16.81 -0.74 -20.48
CA GLY A 213 17.05 -0.32 -19.11
C GLY A 213 18.53 -0.38 -18.71
N GLY A 214 19.29 -1.33 -19.26
CA GLY A 214 20.74 -1.43 -19.05
C GLY A 214 21.51 -0.25 -19.66
N VAL A 215 21.14 0.17 -20.87
CA VAL A 215 21.72 1.38 -21.50
C VAL A 215 21.41 2.61 -20.66
N ALA A 216 20.17 2.76 -20.18
CA ALA A 216 19.79 3.85 -19.28
C ALA A 216 20.56 3.81 -17.95
N ALA A 217 20.73 2.64 -17.35
CA ALA A 217 21.52 2.45 -16.14
C ALA A 217 23.00 2.82 -16.35
N LEU A 218 23.61 2.40 -17.46
CA LEU A 218 25.00 2.74 -17.79
C LEU A 218 25.17 4.24 -18.10
N ALA A 219 24.23 4.86 -18.81
CA ALA A 219 24.21 6.30 -19.01
C ALA A 219 24.07 7.06 -17.68
N THR A 220 23.23 6.55 -16.77
CA THR A 220 23.06 7.10 -15.42
C THR A 220 24.36 6.95 -14.61
N LEU A 221 25.06 5.81 -14.69
CA LEU A 221 26.38 5.63 -14.09
C LEU A 221 27.40 6.62 -14.65
N ALA A 222 27.37 6.87 -15.96
CA ALA A 222 28.22 7.86 -16.61
C ALA A 222 27.98 9.27 -16.04
N LEU A 223 26.71 9.66 -15.87
CA LEU A 223 26.33 10.93 -15.27
C LEU A 223 26.74 11.01 -13.79
N ALA A 224 26.40 9.98 -13.00
CA ALA A 224 26.61 9.95 -11.56
C ALA A 224 28.10 9.85 -11.15
N THR A 225 28.92 9.16 -11.94
CA THR A 225 30.35 8.95 -11.62
C THR A 225 31.32 9.82 -12.43
N GLY A 226 30.86 10.34 -13.57
CA GLY A 226 31.68 11.08 -14.53
C GLY A 226 31.46 12.60 -14.51
N THR A 227 30.32 13.08 -14.01
CA THR A 227 29.93 14.50 -14.07
C THR A 227 29.50 15.04 -12.70
N PRO A 228 29.60 16.37 -12.47
CA PRO A 228 29.06 17.00 -11.26
C PRO A 228 27.54 17.26 -11.34
N ALA A 229 26.81 16.73 -12.32
CA ALA A 229 25.41 17.08 -12.58
C ALA A 229 24.50 16.73 -11.39
N VAL A 230 24.59 15.49 -10.88
CA VAL A 230 23.80 15.05 -9.72
C VAL A 230 24.17 15.86 -8.47
N PHE A 231 25.44 16.22 -8.29
CA PHE A 231 25.89 17.07 -7.19
C PHE A 231 25.30 18.48 -7.25
N ARG A 232 25.26 19.08 -8.45
CA ARG A 232 24.64 20.40 -8.65
C ARG A 232 23.16 20.38 -8.31
N LEU A 233 22.43 19.35 -8.75
CA LEU A 233 21.03 19.16 -8.40
C LEU A 233 20.85 18.94 -6.89
N TYR A 234 21.72 18.15 -6.25
CA TYR A 234 21.72 17.99 -4.80
C TYR A 234 21.89 19.30 -4.05
N ARG A 235 22.82 20.18 -4.47
CA ARG A 235 22.95 21.51 -3.87
C ARG A 235 21.70 22.37 -4.06
N LEU A 236 21.09 22.31 -5.25
CA LEU A 236 19.84 23.03 -5.52
C LEU A 236 18.68 22.51 -4.67
N ALA A 237 18.55 21.19 -4.51
CA ALA A 237 17.52 20.56 -3.68
C ALA A 237 17.74 20.82 -2.19
N ARG A 238 18.99 20.95 -1.75
CA ARG A 238 19.33 21.19 -0.34
C ARG A 238 18.87 22.56 0.17
N LEU A 239 18.88 23.60 -0.67
CA LEU A 239 18.44 24.94 -0.28
C LEU A 239 16.99 25.01 0.23
N PRO A 240 15.97 24.55 -0.53
CA PRO A 240 14.59 24.54 -0.03
C PRO A 240 14.40 23.54 1.11
N VAL A 241 15.12 22.40 1.10
CA VAL A 241 15.10 21.41 2.19
C VAL A 241 15.53 22.03 3.51
N ASP A 242 16.69 22.71 3.53
CA ASP A 242 17.21 23.37 4.73
C ASP A 242 16.26 24.47 5.21
N GLY A 243 15.66 25.23 4.29
CA GLY A 243 14.68 26.28 4.62
C GLY A 243 13.38 25.73 5.22
N ILE A 244 12.82 24.66 4.65
CA ILE A 244 11.60 23.99 5.17
C ILE A 244 11.89 23.38 6.54
N LEU A 245 13.04 22.74 6.70
CA LEU A 245 13.38 22.10 7.98
C LEU A 245 13.74 23.08 9.07
N ALA A 246 14.37 24.22 8.75
CA ALA A 246 14.56 25.29 9.73
C ALA A 246 13.22 25.87 10.20
N ARG A 247 12.23 26.03 9.29
CA ARG A 247 10.87 26.43 9.67
C ARG A 247 10.18 25.38 10.53
N TRP A 248 10.34 24.10 10.19
CA TRP A 248 9.80 22.98 10.98
C TRP A 248 10.43 22.93 12.36
N GLU A 249 11.75 23.09 12.49
CA GLU A 249 12.46 23.15 13.76
C GLU A 249 11.92 24.29 14.64
N GLY A 250 11.78 25.50 14.08
CA GLY A 250 11.18 26.63 14.80
C GLY A 250 9.71 26.39 15.18
N LEU A 251 8.95 25.66 14.37
CA LEU A 251 7.58 25.24 14.71
C LEU A 251 7.59 24.22 15.85
N THR A 252 8.51 23.25 15.82
CA THR A 252 8.65 22.25 16.87
C THR A 252 9.05 22.88 18.20
N GLU A 253 9.95 23.85 18.22
CA GLU A 253 10.32 24.60 19.43
C GLU A 253 9.13 25.38 20.01
N ARG A 254 8.27 25.94 19.16
CA ARG A 254 7.09 26.69 19.60
C ARG A 254 5.95 25.80 20.11
N LEU A 255 5.83 24.59 19.56
CA LEU A 255 4.66 23.72 19.76
C LEU A 255 4.94 22.44 20.55
N SER A 256 6.19 22.10 20.89
CA SER A 256 6.45 20.88 21.66
C SER A 256 5.97 21.03 23.10
N VAL A 257 5.08 20.14 23.53
CA VAL A 257 4.56 20.09 24.91
C VAL A 257 5.55 19.40 25.86
N GLU A 258 6.38 18.48 25.33
CA GLU A 258 7.49 17.82 26.02
C GLU A 258 8.80 18.09 25.28
N GLY A 259 9.86 18.37 26.03
CA GLY A 259 11.19 18.64 25.48
C GLY A 259 11.75 17.45 24.69
N ARG A 260 12.07 17.68 23.41
CA ARG A 260 13.00 16.90 22.57
C ARG A 260 12.76 15.38 22.38
N GLU A 261 11.61 14.81 22.73
CA GLU A 261 11.27 13.46 22.23
C GLU A 261 10.80 13.50 20.76
N ASN A 262 11.80 13.43 19.87
CA ASN A 262 11.79 13.28 18.42
C ASN A 262 10.41 13.20 17.71
N TYR A 263 9.89 14.35 17.30
CA TYR A 263 8.89 14.47 16.23
C TYR A 263 9.51 14.14 14.87
N HIS A 264 9.95 12.90 14.65
CA HIS A 264 10.47 12.53 13.33
C HIS A 264 9.29 12.34 12.37
N PRO A 265 9.00 13.30 11.47
CA PRO A 265 7.76 13.29 10.70
C PRO A 265 7.66 12.03 9.84
N ALA A 266 8.76 11.59 9.21
CA ALA A 266 8.74 10.37 8.41
C ALA A 266 8.39 9.10 9.22
N LYS A 267 8.82 9.00 10.48
CA LYS A 267 8.52 7.86 11.34
C LYS A 267 7.04 7.86 11.71
N GLN A 268 6.50 9.04 12.03
CA GLN A 268 5.08 9.19 12.36
C GLN A 268 4.18 9.03 11.14
N THR A 269 4.59 9.51 9.95
CA THR A 269 3.91 9.24 8.69
C THR A 269 3.89 7.75 8.37
N LEU A 270 5.03 7.04 8.52
CA LEU A 270 5.07 5.59 8.30
C LEU A 270 4.14 4.85 9.28
N ARG A 271 4.15 5.25 10.56
CA ARG A 271 3.23 4.71 11.57
C ARG A 271 1.77 4.97 11.18
N GLY A 272 1.45 6.18 10.72
CA GLY A 272 0.15 6.53 10.18
C GLY A 272 -0.25 5.68 8.97
N MET A 273 0.68 5.42 8.05
CA MET A 273 0.43 4.56 6.88
C MET A 273 0.07 3.13 7.32
N CYS A 274 0.80 2.57 8.29
CA CYS A 274 0.50 1.26 8.85
C CYS A 274 -0.89 1.24 9.52
N ILE A 275 -1.23 2.25 10.32
CA ILE A 275 -2.55 2.38 10.97
C ILE A 275 -3.67 2.46 9.92
N GLY A 276 -3.53 3.34 8.92
CA GLY A 276 -4.52 3.48 7.85
C GLY A 276 -4.66 2.22 6.98
N ALA A 277 -3.56 1.50 6.73
CA ALA A 277 -3.60 0.24 6.01
C ALA A 277 -4.34 -0.84 6.81
N ALA A 278 -4.11 -0.90 8.13
CA ALA A 278 -4.83 -1.79 9.02
C ALA A 278 -6.34 -1.48 9.04
N ASP A 279 -6.73 -0.21 9.12
CA ASP A 279 -8.15 0.19 9.16
C ASP A 279 -8.92 -0.15 7.89
N LEU A 280 -8.24 -0.21 6.74
CA LEU A 280 -8.85 -0.59 5.46
C LEU A 280 -9.15 -2.08 5.34
N VAL A 281 -8.45 -2.93 6.08
CA VAL A 281 -8.55 -4.39 5.97
C VAL A 281 -9.49 -4.94 7.04
N PRO A 282 -10.65 -5.53 6.67
CA PRO A 282 -11.55 -6.16 7.61
C PRO A 282 -10.84 -7.23 8.44
N GLY A 283 -11.01 -7.18 9.76
CA GLY A 283 -10.37 -8.09 10.70
C GLY A 283 -9.04 -7.60 11.29
N VAL A 284 -8.47 -6.50 10.78
CA VAL A 284 -7.31 -5.83 11.40
C VAL A 284 -7.77 -4.48 11.96
N SER A 285 -7.49 -4.22 13.25
CA SER A 285 -7.85 -2.95 13.89
C SER A 285 -6.67 -1.97 13.83
N GLY A 286 -6.88 -0.75 13.31
CA GLY A 286 -5.87 0.31 13.35
C GLY A 286 -5.50 0.72 14.78
N GLY A 287 -6.41 0.53 15.75
CA GLY A 287 -6.10 0.67 17.17
C GLY A 287 -5.05 -0.33 17.64
N THR A 288 -5.15 -1.60 17.23
CA THR A 288 -4.12 -2.62 17.50
C THR A 288 -2.80 -2.27 16.81
N MET A 289 -2.84 -1.78 15.57
CA MET A 289 -1.64 -1.32 14.87
C MET A 289 -0.97 -0.13 15.58
N ALA A 290 -1.76 0.83 16.08
CA ALA A 290 -1.25 1.94 16.86
C ALA A 290 -0.61 1.46 18.19
N LEU A 291 -1.12 0.37 18.78
CA LEU A 291 -0.55 -0.24 19.99
C LEU A 291 0.79 -0.91 19.68
N ILE A 292 0.86 -1.73 18.62
CA ILE A 292 2.10 -2.36 18.11
C ILE A 292 3.19 -1.30 17.90
N LEU A 293 2.81 -0.17 17.31
CA LEU A 293 3.74 0.91 16.98
C LEU A 293 4.11 1.79 18.20
N GLY A 294 3.51 1.53 19.36
CA GLY A 294 3.73 2.24 20.62
C GLY A 294 3.13 3.66 20.65
N VAL A 295 2.21 3.99 19.75
CA VAL A 295 1.62 5.33 19.62
C VAL A 295 0.18 5.43 20.11
N TYR A 296 -0.44 4.31 20.47
CA TYR A 296 -1.85 4.23 20.86
C TYR A 296 -2.24 5.19 22.00
N LYS A 297 -1.56 5.11 23.16
CA LYS A 297 -1.90 5.95 24.32
C LYS A 297 -1.82 7.44 24.00
N ARG A 298 -0.79 7.85 23.27
CA ARG A 298 -0.58 9.24 22.84
C ARG A 298 -1.62 9.68 21.82
N LEU A 299 -2.01 8.81 20.88
CA LEU A 299 -3.06 9.08 19.90
C LEU A 299 -4.43 9.27 20.57
N ILE A 300 -4.81 8.38 21.49
CA ILE A 300 -6.06 8.51 22.24
C ILE A 300 -6.06 9.77 23.11
N SER A 301 -4.94 10.07 23.78
CA SER A 301 -4.79 11.31 24.53
C SER A 301 -4.97 12.52 23.62
N ALA A 302 -4.29 12.59 22.48
CA ALA A 302 -4.39 13.71 21.55
C ALA A 302 -5.83 13.89 20.98
N ILE A 303 -6.56 12.80 20.73
CA ILE A 303 -7.98 12.84 20.33
C ILE A 303 -8.85 13.36 21.48
N ALA A 304 -8.57 12.99 22.73
CA ALA A 304 -9.32 13.46 23.89
C ALA A 304 -9.19 14.97 24.14
N HIS A 305 -8.11 15.60 23.68
CA HIS A 305 -7.90 17.06 23.74
C HIS A 305 -8.72 17.83 22.69
N PHE A 306 -9.53 17.17 21.84
CA PHE A 306 -10.55 17.83 21.02
C PHE A 306 -11.77 18.21 21.87
N ASP A 307 -11.59 19.18 22.75
CA ASP A 307 -12.55 19.56 23.78
C ASP A 307 -12.97 21.05 23.71
N ARG A 308 -13.62 21.54 24.78
CA ARG A 308 -14.03 22.94 24.89
C ARG A 308 -12.86 23.91 24.98
N GLU A 309 -11.70 23.46 25.47
CA GLU A 309 -10.50 24.28 25.60
C GLU A 309 -9.87 24.52 24.23
N LEU A 310 -9.78 23.49 23.37
CA LEU A 310 -9.41 23.66 21.96
C LEU A 310 -10.29 24.72 21.28
N LEU A 311 -11.61 24.60 21.45
CA LEU A 311 -12.57 25.53 20.83
C LEU A 311 -12.44 26.95 21.41
N GLY A 312 -12.13 27.07 22.71
CA GLY A 312 -11.84 28.34 23.38
C GLY A 312 -10.59 29.02 22.82
N ASN A 313 -9.50 28.26 22.66
CA ASN A 313 -8.23 28.74 22.10
C ASN A 313 -8.39 29.18 20.64
N LEU A 314 -9.14 28.41 19.83
CA LEU A 314 -9.45 28.78 18.44
C LEU A 314 -10.30 30.06 18.36
N ARG A 315 -11.31 30.22 19.23
CA ARG A 315 -12.13 31.44 19.29
C ARG A 315 -11.35 32.69 19.70
N ARG A 316 -10.29 32.53 20.50
CA ARG A 316 -9.37 33.61 20.90
C ARG A 316 -8.28 33.90 19.88
N PHE A 317 -8.29 33.22 18.72
CA PHE A 317 -7.23 33.26 17.71
C PHE A 317 -5.85 32.82 18.24
N GLU A 318 -5.80 32.05 19.32
CA GLU A 318 -4.58 31.51 19.91
C GLU A 318 -4.19 30.17 19.26
N PHE A 319 -3.91 30.19 17.96
CA PHE A 319 -3.62 28.98 17.18
C PHE A 319 -2.46 28.16 17.72
N ALA A 320 -1.43 28.79 18.30
CA ALA A 320 -0.30 28.08 18.89
C ALA A 320 -0.67 27.36 20.20
N ALA A 321 -1.59 27.90 21.00
CA ALA A 321 -2.11 27.22 22.18
C ALA A 321 -3.01 26.05 21.78
N ALA A 322 -3.90 26.28 20.80
CA ALA A 322 -4.74 25.22 20.22
C ALA A 322 -3.91 24.06 19.65
N ALA A 323 -2.86 24.35 18.88
CA ALA A 323 -2.00 23.32 18.29
C ALA A 323 -1.17 22.54 19.32
N ARG A 324 -0.76 23.17 20.43
CA ARG A 324 -0.12 22.50 21.56
C ARG A 324 -1.08 21.56 22.28
N HIS A 325 -2.30 22.01 22.52
CA HIS A 325 -3.32 21.24 23.24
C HIS A 325 -3.60 19.88 22.61
N ILE A 326 -3.71 19.82 21.28
CA ILE A 326 -3.98 18.57 20.54
C ILE A 326 -2.72 17.80 20.13
N ASP A 327 -1.54 18.21 20.57
CA ASP A 327 -0.25 17.64 20.13
C ASP A 327 -0.15 17.54 18.59
N LEU A 328 -0.40 18.67 17.91
CA LEU A 328 -0.56 18.71 16.45
C LEU A 328 0.67 18.18 15.70
N LEU A 329 1.87 18.37 16.26
CA LEU A 329 3.14 17.87 15.70
C LEU A 329 3.21 16.34 15.64
N PHE A 330 2.47 15.65 16.50
CA PHE A 330 2.37 14.20 16.50
C PHE A 330 1.18 13.71 15.67
N VAL A 331 0.01 14.34 15.84
CA VAL A 331 -1.22 13.91 15.16
C VAL A 331 -1.16 14.15 13.66
N LEU A 332 -0.61 15.28 13.22
CA LEU A 332 -0.62 15.68 11.80
C LEU A 332 0.14 14.67 10.92
N PRO A 333 1.40 14.28 11.21
CA PRO A 333 2.09 13.28 10.40
C PRO A 333 1.41 11.91 10.40
N ILE A 334 0.85 11.45 11.53
CA ILE A 334 0.08 10.21 11.61
C ILE A 334 -1.16 10.30 10.71
N GLY A 335 -1.91 11.39 10.79
CA GLY A 335 -3.08 11.64 9.95
C GLY A 335 -2.73 11.68 8.47
N VAL A 336 -1.63 12.34 8.09
CA VAL A 336 -1.10 12.33 6.72
C VAL A 336 -0.76 10.91 6.29
N GLY A 337 -0.11 10.11 7.13
CA GLY A 337 0.18 8.71 6.85
C GLY A 337 -1.07 7.88 6.62
N ALA A 338 -2.07 8.02 7.49
CA ALA A 338 -3.34 7.30 7.37
C ALA A 338 -4.09 7.69 6.08
N LEU A 339 -4.16 8.99 5.76
CA LEU A 339 -4.74 9.50 4.52
C LEU A 339 -3.98 9.02 3.27
N LEU A 340 -2.64 8.98 3.32
CA LEU A 340 -1.83 8.42 2.24
C LEU A 340 -2.19 6.94 2.03
N SER A 341 -2.29 6.16 3.10
CA SER A 341 -2.73 4.76 3.00
C SER A 341 -4.12 4.63 2.37
N LEU A 342 -5.07 5.44 2.82
CA LEU A 342 -6.42 5.50 2.25
C LEU A 342 -6.40 5.79 0.73
N ILE A 343 -5.63 6.77 0.28
CA ILE A 343 -5.51 7.11 -1.15
C ILE A 343 -4.81 5.98 -1.93
N ILE A 344 -3.74 5.42 -1.37
CA ILE A 344 -2.97 4.32 -1.97
C ILE A 344 -3.87 3.11 -2.18
N PHE A 345 -4.52 2.62 -1.13
CA PHE A 345 -5.33 1.41 -1.20
C PHE A 345 -6.70 1.59 -1.86
N SER A 346 -7.16 2.83 -2.10
CA SER A 346 -8.40 3.08 -2.83
C SER A 346 -8.21 3.34 -4.32
N ARG A 347 -7.07 3.96 -4.72
CA ARG A 347 -6.80 4.31 -6.13
C ARG A 347 -5.78 3.41 -6.80
N VAL A 348 -4.82 2.90 -6.03
CA VAL A 348 -3.67 2.17 -6.55
C VAL A 348 -3.87 0.66 -6.40
N VAL A 349 -4.45 0.21 -5.30
CA VAL A 349 -4.94 -1.17 -5.18
C VAL A 349 -6.44 -1.14 -5.40
N PRO A 350 -6.98 -1.58 -6.55
CA PRO A 350 -8.42 -1.67 -6.71
C PRO A 350 -8.91 -2.86 -5.91
N LEU A 351 -9.08 -2.66 -4.60
CA LEU A 351 -9.59 -3.70 -3.73
C LEU A 351 -10.98 -4.17 -4.20
N SER A 352 -11.75 -3.31 -4.87
CA SER A 352 -12.96 -3.70 -5.57
C SER A 352 -12.73 -4.70 -6.70
N LEU A 353 -11.66 -4.60 -7.50
CA LEU A 353 -11.30 -5.64 -8.48
C LEU A 353 -10.89 -6.96 -7.81
N LEU A 354 -10.25 -6.91 -6.63
CA LEU A 354 -9.93 -8.11 -5.87
C LEU A 354 -11.20 -8.77 -5.31
N VAL A 355 -12.14 -7.95 -4.80
CA VAL A 355 -13.42 -8.43 -4.26
C VAL A 355 -14.34 -8.96 -5.36
N THR A 356 -14.33 -8.40 -6.58
CA THR A 356 -15.20 -8.86 -7.67
C THR A 356 -14.55 -9.90 -8.57
N GLY A 357 -13.25 -9.79 -8.83
CA GLY A 357 -12.50 -10.68 -9.73
C GLY A 357 -11.89 -11.90 -9.02
N PHE A 358 -11.55 -11.80 -7.73
CA PHE A 358 -10.99 -12.90 -6.93
C PHE A 358 -11.68 -13.02 -5.57
N PRO A 359 -13.02 -13.17 -5.55
CA PRO A 359 -13.77 -13.08 -4.31
C PRO A 359 -13.40 -14.18 -3.31
N GLU A 360 -13.13 -15.41 -3.73
CA GLU A 360 -12.75 -16.52 -2.84
C GLU A 360 -11.41 -16.24 -2.12
N MET A 361 -10.44 -15.64 -2.83
CA MET A 361 -9.16 -15.25 -2.23
C MET A 361 -9.35 -14.09 -1.27
N THR A 362 -10.10 -13.07 -1.66
CA THR A 362 -10.27 -11.85 -0.85
C THR A 362 -11.06 -12.13 0.43
N PHE A 363 -12.22 -12.79 0.31
CA PHE A 363 -13.01 -13.19 1.48
C PHE A 363 -12.31 -14.28 2.29
N GLY A 364 -11.51 -15.16 1.65
CA GLY A 364 -10.69 -16.15 2.35
C GLY A 364 -9.65 -15.48 3.24
N PHE A 365 -8.95 -14.48 2.71
CA PHE A 365 -8.00 -13.68 3.47
C PHE A 365 -8.65 -12.94 4.64
N PHE A 366 -9.80 -12.28 4.44
CA PHE A 366 -10.54 -11.62 5.51
C PHE A 366 -11.05 -12.62 6.57
N PHE A 367 -11.59 -13.76 6.14
CA PHE A 367 -12.00 -14.84 7.02
C PHE A 367 -10.84 -15.30 7.91
N GLY A 368 -9.67 -15.52 7.33
CA GLY A 368 -8.46 -15.90 8.06
C GLY A 368 -8.04 -14.87 9.11
N LEU A 369 -8.07 -13.57 8.76
CA LEU A 369 -7.77 -12.48 9.69
C LEU A 369 -8.76 -12.40 10.85
N ILE A 370 -10.06 -12.48 10.57
CA ILE A 370 -11.12 -12.40 11.59
C ILE A 370 -11.08 -13.63 12.49
N ALA A 371 -10.92 -14.83 11.91
CA ALA A 371 -10.80 -16.08 12.67
C ALA A 371 -9.58 -16.07 13.60
N ALA A 372 -8.43 -15.61 13.11
CA ALA A 372 -7.24 -15.46 13.93
C ALA A 372 -7.42 -14.39 15.03
N SER A 373 -8.10 -13.27 14.72
CA SER A 373 -8.46 -12.23 15.69
C SER A 373 -9.34 -12.74 16.82
N ILE A 374 -10.35 -13.57 16.52
CA ILE A 374 -11.20 -14.24 17.52
C ILE A 374 -10.35 -15.07 18.46
N VAL A 375 -9.44 -15.90 17.93
CA VAL A 375 -8.56 -16.75 18.74
C VAL A 375 -7.61 -15.91 19.61
N GLY A 376 -7.04 -14.84 19.05
CA GLY A 376 -6.17 -13.92 19.78
C GLY A 376 -6.91 -13.21 20.91
N LEU A 377 -8.13 -12.69 20.66
CA LEU A 377 -8.96 -12.03 21.67
C LEU A 377 -9.40 -12.97 22.79
N LEU A 378 -9.73 -14.23 22.46
CA LEU A 378 -10.05 -15.26 23.46
C LEU A 378 -8.87 -15.55 24.40
N GLY A 379 -7.63 -15.42 23.93
CA GLY A 379 -6.43 -15.55 24.75
C GLY A 379 -6.25 -14.42 25.78
N HIS A 380 -6.87 -13.26 25.55
CA HIS A 380 -6.74 -12.06 26.41
C HIS A 380 -7.88 -11.90 27.42
N VAL A 381 -8.91 -12.75 27.36
CA VAL A 381 -10.11 -12.62 28.21
C VAL A 381 -10.45 -13.96 28.84
N GLU A 382 -10.54 -14.00 30.16
CA GLU A 382 -11.03 -15.20 30.84
C GLU A 382 -12.49 -15.48 30.46
N THR A 383 -12.78 -16.64 29.88
CA THR A 383 -14.15 -17.03 29.53
C THR A 383 -15.02 -17.24 30.77
N GLY A 384 -14.51 -17.91 31.81
CA GLY A 384 -15.26 -18.08 33.08
C GLY A 384 -16.40 -19.09 33.00
N GLY A 385 -16.20 -20.14 32.18
CA GLY A 385 -17.13 -21.26 32.06
C GLY A 385 -18.46 -20.91 31.39
N ALA A 386 -19.55 -21.52 31.86
CA ALA A 386 -20.87 -21.46 31.22
C ALA A 386 -21.44 -20.04 31.09
N ARG A 387 -21.18 -19.15 32.06
CA ARG A 387 -21.65 -17.75 32.00
C ARG A 387 -20.96 -16.96 30.89
N GLY A 388 -19.68 -17.22 30.64
CA GLY A 388 -18.98 -16.60 29.52
C GLY A 388 -19.39 -17.16 28.18
N ALA A 389 -19.58 -18.48 28.10
CA ALA A 389 -20.14 -19.12 26.91
C ALA A 389 -21.51 -18.54 26.55
N GLY A 390 -22.34 -18.19 27.55
CA GLY A 390 -23.61 -17.50 27.34
C GLY A 390 -23.47 -16.13 26.66
N TRP A 391 -22.48 -15.32 27.05
CA TRP A 391 -22.21 -14.03 26.40
C TRP A 391 -21.65 -14.20 24.98
N ILE A 392 -20.80 -15.19 24.75
CA ILE A 392 -20.31 -15.53 23.40
C ILE A 392 -21.50 -15.96 22.54
N ALA A 393 -22.34 -16.89 23.01
CA ALA A 393 -23.51 -17.37 22.27
C ALA A 393 -24.49 -16.23 21.95
N PHE A 394 -24.73 -15.33 22.91
CA PHE A 394 -25.54 -14.13 22.69
C PHE A 394 -24.93 -13.25 21.59
N GLY A 395 -23.63 -12.97 21.66
CA GLY A 395 -22.92 -12.23 20.61
C GLY A 395 -22.99 -12.93 19.25
N THR A 396 -22.79 -14.25 19.20
CA THR A 396 -22.85 -15.04 17.96
C THR A 396 -24.24 -15.01 17.35
N CYS A 397 -25.29 -15.06 18.16
CA CYS A 397 -26.65 -14.86 17.70
C CYS A 397 -26.83 -13.46 17.08
N LEU A 398 -26.31 -12.40 17.71
CA LEU A 398 -26.36 -11.05 17.14
C LEU A 398 -25.57 -10.93 15.83
N GLY A 399 -24.37 -11.53 15.76
CA GLY A 399 -23.53 -11.53 14.56
C GLY A 399 -24.16 -12.30 13.40
N LEU A 400 -24.76 -13.46 13.67
CA LEU A 400 -25.52 -14.25 12.69
C LEU A 400 -26.77 -13.50 12.23
N LEU A 401 -27.49 -12.89 13.17
CA LEU A 401 -28.67 -12.08 12.85
C LEU A 401 -28.28 -10.93 11.91
N ALA A 402 -27.18 -10.22 12.19
CA ALA A 402 -26.67 -9.20 11.30
C ALA A 402 -26.26 -9.78 9.92
N ALA A 403 -25.55 -10.91 9.90
CA ALA A 403 -25.12 -11.54 8.65
C ALA A 403 -26.27 -12.04 7.76
N ILE A 404 -27.43 -12.38 8.35
CA ILE A 404 -28.59 -12.92 7.64
C ILE A 404 -29.62 -11.83 7.33
N LEU A 405 -29.88 -10.91 8.27
CA LEU A 405 -30.92 -9.89 8.14
C LEU A 405 -30.48 -8.64 7.40
N VAL A 406 -29.18 -8.33 7.35
CA VAL A 406 -28.71 -7.19 6.55
C VAL A 406 -29.05 -7.49 5.08
N PRO A 407 -29.95 -6.72 4.45
CA PRO A 407 -30.34 -6.98 3.08
C PRO A 407 -29.12 -6.90 2.17
N VAL A 408 -29.06 -7.78 1.18
CA VAL A 408 -28.01 -7.72 0.14
C VAL A 408 -28.07 -6.38 -0.59
N ASP A 409 -29.27 -5.80 -0.73
CA ASP A 409 -29.48 -4.43 -1.18
C ASP A 409 -29.71 -3.46 0.00
N THR A 410 -28.65 -2.77 0.42
CA THR A 410 -28.75 -1.71 1.43
C THR A 410 -28.92 -0.33 0.79
N PRO A 411 -29.74 0.57 1.36
CA PRO A 411 -29.97 1.89 0.78
C PRO A 411 -28.68 2.71 0.58
N ASP A 412 -28.54 3.33 -0.59
CA ASP A 412 -27.46 4.31 -0.89
C ASP A 412 -27.75 5.72 -0.33
N ALA A 413 -28.85 5.86 0.41
CA ALA A 413 -29.28 7.13 0.96
C ALA A 413 -28.28 7.65 2.01
N ALA A 414 -28.02 8.96 1.97
CA ALA A 414 -27.06 9.63 2.86
C ALA A 414 -27.31 9.35 4.35
N TRP A 415 -28.58 9.24 4.78
CA TRP A 415 -28.92 8.93 6.18
C TRP A 415 -28.45 7.53 6.60
N PHE A 416 -28.52 6.54 5.70
CA PHE A 416 -28.08 5.18 5.98
C PHE A 416 -26.56 5.09 6.04
N VAL A 417 -25.88 5.75 5.10
CA VAL A 417 -24.40 5.87 5.08
C VAL A 417 -23.90 6.59 6.35
N PHE A 418 -24.60 7.62 6.80
CA PHE A 418 -24.32 8.30 8.07
C PHE A 418 -24.42 7.35 9.27
N LEU A 419 -25.48 6.55 9.37
CA LEU A 419 -25.62 5.54 10.43
C LEU A 419 -24.54 4.46 10.35
N CYS A 420 -24.15 4.05 9.15
CA CYS A 420 -23.03 3.12 8.95
C CYS A 420 -21.71 3.72 9.49
N GLY A 421 -21.47 5.01 9.25
CA GLY A 421 -20.32 5.73 9.81
C GLY A 421 -20.34 5.76 11.34
N MET A 422 -21.51 6.02 11.95
CA MET A 422 -21.68 5.97 13.41
C MET A 422 -21.42 4.57 13.99
N ALA A 423 -21.91 3.52 13.33
CA ALA A 423 -21.70 2.13 13.77
C ALA A 423 -20.23 1.72 13.62
N ALA A 424 -19.58 2.09 12.50
CA ALA A 424 -18.18 1.77 12.23
C ALA A 424 -17.24 2.39 13.27
N ILE A 425 -17.44 3.66 13.64
CA ILE A 425 -16.61 4.31 14.67
C ILE A 425 -16.90 3.77 16.07
N ALA A 426 -18.16 3.45 16.39
CA ALA A 426 -18.52 2.83 17.66
C ALA A 426 -17.80 1.49 17.82
N ALA A 427 -17.72 0.68 16.77
CA ALA A 427 -16.96 -0.56 16.78
C ALA A 427 -15.45 -0.33 16.92
N MET A 428 -14.90 0.64 16.17
CA MET A 428 -13.47 0.97 16.22
C MET A 428 -13.00 1.47 17.60
N LEU A 429 -13.89 2.08 18.39
CA LEU A 429 -13.62 2.50 19.76
C LEU A 429 -13.45 1.30 20.73
N VAL A 430 -13.95 0.12 20.37
CA VAL A 430 -13.71 -1.12 21.12
C VAL A 430 -12.41 -1.76 20.63
N PRO A 431 -11.42 -2.00 21.52
CA PRO A 431 -10.16 -2.61 21.13
C PRO A 431 -10.37 -3.96 20.43
N GLY A 432 -9.73 -4.15 19.27
CA GLY A 432 -9.75 -5.40 18.53
C GLY A 432 -10.89 -5.56 17.52
N ILE A 433 -11.80 -4.60 17.39
CA ILE A 433 -12.79 -4.56 16.29
C ILE A 433 -12.36 -3.51 15.26
N SER A 434 -12.50 -3.84 13.98
CA SER A 434 -12.21 -2.93 12.88
C SER A 434 -13.47 -2.23 12.38
N GLY A 435 -13.41 -0.94 12.10
CA GLY A 435 -14.53 -0.19 11.52
C GLY A 435 -14.88 -0.68 10.10
N SER A 436 -13.87 -1.06 9.31
CA SER A 436 -14.07 -1.66 7.97
C SER A 436 -14.78 -3.00 8.05
N PHE A 437 -14.58 -3.76 9.13
CA PHE A 437 -15.32 -5.00 9.35
C PHE A 437 -16.82 -4.76 9.53
N VAL A 438 -17.20 -3.75 10.31
CA VAL A 438 -18.61 -3.40 10.48
C VAL A 438 -19.21 -2.90 9.17
N LEU A 439 -18.49 -2.09 8.39
CA LEU A 439 -18.94 -1.70 7.05
C LEU A 439 -19.10 -2.90 6.12
N LEU A 440 -18.27 -3.92 6.26
CA LEU A 440 -18.36 -5.15 5.46
C LEU A 440 -19.61 -5.96 5.81
N VAL A 441 -19.90 -6.13 7.11
CA VAL A 441 -21.13 -6.79 7.57
C VAL A 441 -22.38 -6.01 7.16
N LEU A 442 -22.31 -4.66 7.15
CA LEU A 442 -23.39 -3.79 6.71
C LEU A 442 -23.50 -3.66 5.17
N GLY A 443 -22.65 -4.36 4.40
CA GLY A 443 -22.69 -4.32 2.93
C GLY A 443 -22.25 -3.00 2.28
N LYS A 444 -21.67 -2.06 3.05
CA LYS A 444 -21.22 -0.74 2.58
C LYS A 444 -19.71 -0.61 2.42
N TYR A 445 -18.96 -1.68 2.65
CA TYR A 445 -17.50 -1.69 2.53
C TYR A 445 -17.02 -1.40 1.10
N THR A 446 -17.53 -2.15 0.10
CA THR A 446 -17.14 -1.95 -1.31
C THR A 446 -17.53 -0.57 -1.80
N ASP A 447 -18.72 -0.09 -1.43
CA ASP A 447 -19.19 1.26 -1.74
C ASP A 447 -18.27 2.33 -1.15
N ALA A 448 -17.81 2.14 0.10
CA ALA A 448 -16.89 3.07 0.77
C ALA A 448 -15.52 3.11 0.10
N ILE A 449 -14.96 1.94 -0.29
CA ILE A 449 -13.68 1.88 -0.99
C ILE A 449 -13.77 2.51 -2.38
N ASP A 450 -14.84 2.22 -3.13
CA ASP A 450 -15.06 2.79 -4.46
C ASP A 450 -15.31 4.30 -4.40
N ALA A 451 -16.10 4.77 -3.43
CA ALA A 451 -16.31 6.20 -3.17
C ALA A 451 -15.00 6.90 -2.81
N LEU A 452 -14.15 6.28 -2.00
CA LEU A 452 -12.83 6.81 -1.66
C LEU A 452 -11.92 6.87 -2.89
N GLY A 453 -11.94 5.84 -3.74
CA GLY A 453 -11.16 5.79 -4.98
C GLY A 453 -11.60 6.86 -5.98
N ARG A 454 -12.91 7.12 -6.10
CA ARG A 454 -13.47 8.15 -6.99
C ARG A 454 -13.56 9.54 -6.37
N LEU A 455 -13.25 9.68 -5.08
CA LEU A 455 -13.52 10.89 -4.28
C LEU A 455 -15.00 11.33 -4.39
N ASP A 456 -15.92 10.37 -4.29
CA ASP A 456 -17.35 10.64 -4.29
C ASP A 456 -17.79 11.27 -2.96
N MET A 457 -17.81 12.59 -2.93
CA MET A 457 -18.18 13.37 -1.75
C MET A 457 -19.63 13.13 -1.31
N SER A 458 -20.51 12.65 -2.20
CA SER A 458 -21.90 12.35 -1.84
C SER A 458 -22.01 11.18 -0.87
N PHE A 459 -21.06 10.23 -0.92
CA PHE A 459 -20.95 9.11 0.01
C PHE A 459 -20.01 9.42 1.17
N LEU A 460 -18.86 10.07 0.89
CA LEU A 460 -17.82 10.31 1.90
C LEU A 460 -18.26 11.32 2.97
N LEU A 461 -19.00 12.38 2.61
CA LEU A 461 -19.43 13.39 3.59
C LEU A 461 -20.43 12.84 4.62
N PRO A 462 -21.51 12.12 4.22
CA PRO A 462 -22.38 11.48 5.20
C PRO A 462 -21.64 10.45 6.07
N LEU A 463 -20.76 9.63 5.48
CA LEU A 463 -19.97 8.64 6.22
C LEU A 463 -19.08 9.33 7.27
N ALA A 464 -18.33 10.36 6.88
CA ALA A 464 -17.46 11.12 7.77
C ALA A 464 -18.25 11.86 8.86
N GLY A 465 -19.40 12.45 8.51
CA GLY A 465 -20.31 13.07 9.47
C GLY A 465 -20.81 12.05 10.51
N GLY A 466 -21.11 10.83 10.08
CA GLY A 466 -21.47 9.71 10.94
C GLY A 466 -20.34 9.31 11.88
N VAL A 467 -19.11 9.19 11.36
CA VAL A 467 -17.92 8.89 12.15
C VAL A 467 -17.67 9.96 13.23
N VAL A 468 -17.71 11.24 12.87
CA VAL A 468 -17.51 12.34 13.83
C VAL A 468 -18.60 12.34 14.90
N THR A 469 -19.86 12.23 14.48
CA THR A 469 -21.00 12.26 15.40
C THR A 469 -21.00 11.03 16.32
N GLY A 470 -20.74 9.85 15.76
CA GLY A 470 -20.64 8.60 16.51
C GLY A 470 -19.50 8.62 17.54
N ALA A 471 -18.33 9.16 17.18
CA ALA A 471 -17.22 9.34 18.12
C ALA A 471 -17.64 10.23 19.31
N LEU A 472 -18.31 11.36 19.05
CA LEU A 472 -18.74 12.28 20.10
C LEU A 472 -19.81 11.68 21.02
N ILE A 473 -20.76 10.92 20.47
CA ILE A 473 -21.88 10.34 21.24
C ILE A 473 -21.42 9.08 22.01
N PHE A 474 -20.72 8.17 21.34
CA PHE A 474 -20.45 6.83 21.88
C PHE A 474 -19.13 6.74 22.65
N SER A 475 -18.18 7.65 22.49
CA SER A 475 -16.89 7.60 23.20
C SER A 475 -17.07 7.43 24.71
N ARG A 476 -17.91 8.24 25.35
CA ARG A 476 -18.17 8.15 26.80
C ARG A 476 -18.91 6.87 27.19
N ALA A 477 -19.91 6.47 26.39
CA ALA A 477 -20.71 5.29 26.67
C ALA A 477 -19.86 4.01 26.59
N ILE A 478 -19.06 3.87 25.54
CA ILE A 478 -18.19 2.72 25.32
C ILE A 478 -17.09 2.67 26.38
N SER A 479 -16.45 3.81 26.69
CA SER A 479 -15.46 3.85 27.79
C SER A 479 -16.05 3.40 29.12
N TRP A 480 -17.24 3.91 29.48
CA TRP A 480 -17.92 3.50 30.71
C TRP A 480 -18.26 1.99 30.74
N VAL A 481 -18.76 1.45 29.63
CA VAL A 481 -19.07 0.01 29.51
C VAL A 481 -17.81 -0.84 29.59
N LEU A 482 -16.71 -0.44 28.93
CA LEU A 482 -15.45 -1.18 28.97
C LEU A 482 -14.79 -1.12 30.34
N GLU A 483 -14.83 0.02 31.05
CA GLU A 483 -14.28 0.14 32.40
C GLU A 483 -15.03 -0.74 33.42
N ARG A 484 -16.36 -0.82 33.32
CA ARG A 484 -17.20 -1.51 34.31
C ARG A 484 -17.53 -2.96 33.96
N TYR A 485 -17.62 -3.28 32.67
CA TYR A 485 -18.09 -4.58 32.18
C TYR A 485 -17.14 -5.21 31.13
N TYR A 486 -15.86 -4.85 31.13
CA TYR A 486 -14.83 -5.31 30.18
C TYR A 486 -15.03 -6.76 29.70
N ARG A 487 -15.05 -7.71 30.64
CA ARG A 487 -15.17 -9.15 30.35
C ARG A 487 -16.45 -9.49 29.58
N ARG A 488 -17.61 -8.95 29.98
CA ARG A 488 -18.90 -9.25 29.33
C ARG A 488 -18.95 -8.66 27.93
N THR A 489 -18.46 -7.43 27.79
CA THR A 489 -18.40 -6.71 26.52
C THR A 489 -17.49 -7.43 25.54
N MET A 490 -16.28 -7.79 25.95
CA MET A 490 -15.33 -8.50 25.08
C MET A 490 -15.82 -9.88 24.68
N LEU A 491 -16.42 -10.66 25.60
CA LEU A 491 -16.99 -11.97 25.25
C LEU A 491 -18.16 -11.85 24.26
N THR A 492 -18.99 -10.81 24.40
CA THR A 492 -20.07 -10.53 23.44
C THR A 492 -19.51 -10.13 22.08
N VAL A 493 -18.47 -9.28 22.04
CA VAL A 493 -17.77 -8.87 20.83
C VAL A 493 -17.16 -10.07 20.10
N ILE A 494 -16.44 -10.94 20.83
CA ILE A 494 -15.90 -12.20 20.29
C ILE A 494 -17.04 -13.04 19.69
N GLY A 495 -18.15 -13.15 20.41
CA GLY A 495 -19.36 -13.79 19.90
C GLY A 495 -19.85 -13.20 18.57
N VAL A 496 -19.98 -11.87 18.50
CA VAL A 496 -20.40 -11.17 17.27
C VAL A 496 -19.46 -11.49 16.12
N LEU A 497 -18.14 -11.40 16.35
CA LEU A 497 -17.12 -11.76 15.35
C LEU A 497 -17.30 -13.20 14.85
N CYS A 498 -17.53 -14.16 15.75
CA CYS A 498 -17.82 -15.55 15.38
C CYS A 498 -19.06 -15.67 14.48
N GLY A 499 -20.16 -15.02 14.83
CA GLY A 499 -21.41 -15.09 14.04
C GLY A 499 -21.25 -14.47 12.65
N SER A 500 -20.49 -13.38 12.57
CA SER A 500 -20.21 -12.69 11.32
C SER A 500 -19.18 -13.39 10.40
N LEU A 501 -18.53 -14.47 10.84
CA LEU A 501 -17.70 -15.30 9.95
C LEU A 501 -18.50 -15.86 8.75
N LEU A 502 -19.81 -16.06 8.92
CA LEU A 502 -20.71 -16.45 7.83
C LEU A 502 -20.82 -15.35 6.75
N ALA A 503 -20.79 -14.07 7.15
CA ALA A 503 -20.84 -12.95 6.20
C ALA A 503 -19.60 -12.91 5.30
N VAL A 504 -18.44 -13.32 5.83
CA VAL A 504 -17.16 -13.31 5.11
C VAL A 504 -16.71 -14.69 4.63
N TRP A 505 -17.59 -15.70 4.67
CA TRP A 505 -17.27 -17.03 4.17
C TRP A 505 -16.84 -16.96 2.69
N PRO A 506 -15.67 -17.53 2.32
CA PRO A 506 -15.12 -17.36 0.97
C PRO A 506 -15.92 -18.06 -0.13
N PHE A 507 -16.54 -19.20 0.19
CA PHE A 507 -17.22 -20.04 -0.79
C PHE A 507 -18.72 -19.72 -0.80
N LYS A 508 -19.08 -18.74 -1.63
CA LYS A 508 -20.47 -18.30 -1.82
C LYS A 508 -20.82 -18.37 -3.29
N ASP A 509 -22.00 -18.86 -3.59
CA ASP A 509 -22.59 -18.72 -4.92
C ASP A 509 -23.09 -17.27 -5.06
N ARG A 510 -22.38 -16.47 -5.86
CA ARG A 510 -22.58 -15.03 -5.99
C ARG A 510 -23.27 -14.73 -7.31
N GLN A 511 -24.51 -14.27 -7.23
CA GLN A 511 -25.25 -13.83 -8.41
C GLN A 511 -25.21 -12.32 -8.51
N TYR A 512 -24.72 -11.82 -9.66
CA TYR A 512 -24.65 -10.39 -9.96
C TYR A 512 -25.70 -10.04 -11.01
N GLU A 513 -26.47 -8.98 -10.78
CA GLU A 513 -27.35 -8.38 -11.77
C GLU A 513 -26.86 -6.99 -12.17
N MET A 514 -27.09 -6.61 -13.43
CA MET A 514 -26.75 -5.29 -13.94
C MET A 514 -27.88 -4.31 -13.63
N ILE A 515 -27.73 -3.54 -12.55
CA ILE A 515 -28.69 -2.49 -12.16
C ILE A 515 -28.05 -1.13 -12.45
N HIS A 516 -28.71 -0.30 -13.29
CA HIS A 516 -28.20 1.01 -13.73
C HIS A 516 -26.77 0.97 -14.33
N GLY A 517 -26.44 -0.10 -15.06
CA GLY A 517 -25.12 -0.27 -15.69
C GLY A 517 -23.99 -0.64 -14.71
N LYS A 518 -24.31 -1.00 -13.46
CA LYS A 518 -23.36 -1.53 -12.47
C LYS A 518 -23.73 -2.98 -12.14
N ALA A 519 -22.73 -3.87 -12.11
CA ALA A 519 -22.92 -5.22 -11.58
C ALA A 519 -23.11 -5.12 -10.06
N LYS A 520 -24.30 -5.49 -9.58
CA LYS A 520 -24.67 -5.47 -8.16
C LYS A 520 -24.90 -6.90 -7.70
N LEU A 521 -24.34 -7.26 -6.55
CA LEU A 521 -24.56 -8.57 -5.92
C LEU A 521 -26.02 -8.65 -5.46
N VAL A 522 -26.75 -9.69 -5.86
CA VAL A 522 -28.17 -9.89 -5.54
C VAL A 522 -28.35 -11.03 -4.54
N SER A 523 -27.57 -12.11 -4.67
CA SER A 523 -27.51 -13.20 -3.70
C SER A 523 -26.08 -13.68 -3.51
N ALA A 524 -25.80 -14.23 -2.32
CA ALA A 524 -24.49 -14.70 -1.92
C ALA A 524 -24.62 -15.90 -0.97
N ASP A 525 -25.10 -17.02 -1.50
CA ASP A 525 -25.47 -18.19 -0.70
C ASP A 525 -24.22 -19.02 -0.34
N PRO A 526 -23.95 -19.24 0.96
CA PRO A 526 -22.77 -19.98 1.38
C PRO A 526 -22.92 -21.47 1.07
N PHE A 527 -21.86 -22.06 0.50
CA PHE A 527 -21.77 -23.51 0.29
C PHE A 527 -20.46 -24.07 0.87
N ILE A 528 -20.44 -25.37 1.12
CA ILE A 528 -19.23 -26.09 1.50
C ILE A 528 -18.68 -26.77 0.23
N PRO A 529 -17.46 -26.44 -0.21
CA PRO A 529 -16.90 -27.05 -1.41
C PRO A 529 -16.68 -28.55 -1.20
N LEU A 530 -17.32 -29.38 -2.03
CA LEU A 530 -17.15 -30.83 -2.01
C LEU A 530 -15.96 -31.30 -2.86
N ASN A 531 -15.60 -30.51 -3.88
CA ASN A 531 -14.46 -30.76 -4.77
C ASN A 531 -13.34 -29.76 -4.47
N ILE A 532 -12.10 -30.24 -4.43
CA ILE A 532 -10.92 -29.39 -4.25
C ILE A 532 -10.39 -29.02 -5.64
N ASP A 533 -10.90 -27.92 -6.19
CA ASP A 533 -10.37 -27.32 -7.42
C ASP A 533 -9.35 -26.22 -7.11
N GLY A 534 -8.77 -25.61 -8.16
CA GLY A 534 -7.79 -24.54 -8.01
C GLY A 534 -8.32 -23.32 -7.25
N THR A 535 -9.61 -23.01 -7.38
CA THR A 535 -10.26 -21.89 -6.69
C THR A 535 -10.36 -22.15 -5.19
N VAL A 536 -10.76 -23.36 -4.79
CA VAL A 536 -10.82 -23.79 -3.39
C VAL A 536 -9.43 -23.78 -2.76
N VAL A 537 -8.41 -24.30 -3.46
CA VAL A 537 -7.02 -24.27 -2.99
C VAL A 537 -6.55 -22.83 -2.76
N MET A 538 -6.80 -21.92 -3.71
CA MET A 538 -6.41 -20.50 -3.58
C MET A 538 -7.15 -19.81 -2.43
N GLY A 539 -8.45 -20.11 -2.24
CA GLY A 539 -9.22 -19.61 -1.10
C GLY A 539 -8.64 -20.08 0.25
N ILE A 540 -8.29 -21.37 0.36
CA ILE A 540 -7.65 -21.92 1.57
C ILE A 540 -6.27 -21.29 1.81
N VAL A 541 -5.46 -21.16 0.76
CA VAL A 541 -4.15 -20.48 0.86
C VAL A 541 -4.32 -19.05 1.35
N ALA A 542 -5.34 -18.33 0.86
CA ALA A 542 -5.64 -16.98 1.32
C ALA A 542 -6.09 -16.94 2.78
N ILE A 543 -6.90 -17.89 3.25
CA ILE A 543 -7.24 -18.04 4.68
C ILE A 543 -5.96 -18.21 5.51
N LEU A 544 -5.07 -19.12 5.12
CA LEU A 544 -3.82 -19.37 5.82
C LEU A 544 -2.91 -18.14 5.82
N ALA A 545 -2.86 -17.40 4.70
CA ALA A 545 -2.12 -16.14 4.60
C ALA A 545 -2.69 -15.08 5.56
N GLY A 546 -4.01 -14.96 5.66
CA GLY A 546 -4.68 -14.09 6.62
C GLY A 546 -4.34 -14.44 8.07
N ILE A 547 -4.43 -15.73 8.43
CA ILE A 547 -4.04 -16.21 9.77
C ILE A 547 -2.56 -15.92 10.05
N ALA A 548 -1.67 -16.19 9.08
CA ALA A 548 -0.25 -15.95 9.22
C ALA A 548 0.07 -14.46 9.43
N LEU A 549 -0.58 -13.58 8.66
CA LEU A 549 -0.42 -12.13 8.81
C LEU A 549 -0.91 -11.66 10.18
N TYR A 550 -2.10 -12.08 10.62
CA TYR A 550 -2.60 -11.72 11.95
C TYR A 550 -1.61 -12.17 13.04
N ARG A 551 -1.16 -13.42 13.01
CA ARG A 551 -0.21 -13.95 14.00
C ARG A 551 1.13 -13.21 13.98
N PHE A 552 1.60 -12.81 12.80
CA PHE A 552 2.79 -11.98 12.69
C PHE A 552 2.57 -10.62 13.36
N LEU A 553 1.44 -9.94 13.09
CA LEU A 553 1.10 -8.66 13.70
C LEU A 553 0.90 -8.77 15.22
N ASP A 554 0.21 -9.80 15.71
CA ASP A 554 -0.03 -10.06 17.13
C ASP A 554 1.29 -10.33 17.87
N ARG A 555 2.20 -11.11 17.28
CA ARG A 555 3.56 -11.30 17.84
C ARG A 555 4.35 -10.00 17.95
N LEU A 556 4.24 -9.13 16.95
CA LEU A 556 4.86 -7.80 17.01
C LEU A 556 4.22 -6.91 18.08
N ALA A 557 2.93 -7.10 18.36
CA ALA A 557 2.22 -6.36 19.42
C ALA A 557 2.68 -6.76 20.82
N GLN A 558 2.93 -8.06 21.02
CA GLN A 558 3.28 -8.65 22.30
C GLN A 558 4.75 -8.45 22.68
N GLN A 559 5.61 -8.03 21.74
CA GLN A 559 6.96 -7.60 22.07
C GLN A 559 6.88 -6.20 22.71
N PRO A 560 7.16 -6.05 24.02
CA PRO A 560 7.26 -4.74 24.60
C PRO A 560 8.41 -4.03 23.89
N ASN A 561 8.20 -2.78 23.46
CA ASN A 561 9.32 -1.92 23.07
C ASN A 561 10.23 -1.76 24.30
N GLU A 562 11.23 -2.63 24.42
CA GLU A 562 12.46 -2.32 25.15
C GLU A 562 13.25 -1.33 24.29
N SER A 563 12.93 -0.03 24.41
CA SER A 563 13.84 1.13 24.29
C SER A 563 13.07 2.42 24.12
#